data_AF-A0A5N8X830-F1
#
_entry.id   AF-A0A5N8X830-F1
#
_cell.length_a   1.000
_cell.length_b   1.000
_cell.length_c   1.000
_cell.angle_alpha   90.00
_cell.angle_beta   90.00
_cell.angle_gamma   90.00
#
_symmetry.space_group_name_H-M   'P 1'
#
loop_
_entity.id
_entity.type
_entity.pdbx_description
1 polymer ?
#
loop_
_entity_poly.entity_id
_entity_poly.type
_entity_poly.pdbx_seq_one_letter_code
_entity_poly.pdbx_strand_id
1 'polypeptide(L)' 'LDLSTYTGRHPVELIGGVRFPAIGELPYLLTLAGHGFYWFRLRREHGE' A
#
# COMPACT_ATOMS: atom_id res chain seq x y z
N LEU A 1 -4.66 -0.95 11.28
CA LEU A 1 -5.03 -1.30 9.89
C LEU A 1 -4.45 -2.67 9.63
N ASP A 2 -5.29 -3.70 9.46
CA ASP A 2 -4.84 -5.02 9.07
C ASP A 2 -4.88 -5.13 7.55
N LEU A 3 -3.72 -5.36 6.93
CA LEU A 3 -3.57 -5.48 5.49
C LEU A 3 -3.27 -6.92 5.05
N SER A 4 -3.21 -7.88 5.97
CA SER A 4 -2.86 -9.28 5.70
C SER A 4 -3.71 -9.93 4.59
N THR A 5 -4.99 -9.59 4.49
CA THR A 5 -5.88 -10.07 3.42
C THR A 5 -5.43 -9.65 2.00
N TYR A 6 -4.52 -8.67 1.92
CA TYR A 6 -3.99 -8.12 0.68
C TYR A 6 -2.52 -8.44 0.45
N THR A 7 -1.95 -9.43 1.16
CA THR A 7 -0.58 -9.91 0.93
C THR A 7 -0.31 -10.12 -0.57
N GLY A 8 0.87 -9.66 -1.01
CA GLY A 8 1.32 -9.71 -2.40
C GLY A 8 0.74 -8.59 -3.30
N ARG A 9 -0.11 -7.69 -2.78
CA ARG A 9 -0.57 -6.51 -3.52
C ARG A 9 0.32 -5.31 -3.24
N HIS A 10 0.47 -4.46 -4.24
CA HIS A 10 1.18 -3.19 -4.16
C HIS A 10 0.19 -2.04 -3.96
N PRO A 11 0.32 -1.27 -2.87
CA PRO A 11 -0.36 0.01 -2.74
C PRO A 11 0.21 0.99 -3.76
N VAL A 12 -0.66 1.64 -4.52
CA VAL A 12 -0.30 2.75 -5.39
C VAL A 12 -1.05 3.97 -4.91
N GLU A 13 -0.30 4.99 -4.54
CA GLU A 13 -0.81 6.26 -4.02
C GLU A 13 -1.51 7.02 -5.16
N LEU A 14 -2.73 7.51 -4.91
CA LEU A 14 -3.59 8.02 -5.99
C LEU A 14 -3.32 9.46 -6.42
N ILE A 15 -2.64 10.27 -5.60
CA ILE A 15 -2.35 11.66 -5.93
C ILE A 15 -1.08 11.75 -6.77
N GLY A 16 -0.01 11.07 -6.35
CA GLY A 16 1.32 11.08 -6.98
C GLY A 16 1.65 9.82 -7.79
N GLY A 17 0.81 8.78 -7.75
CA GLY A 17 1.05 7.55 -8.52
C GLY A 17 2.20 6.68 -8.00
N VAL A 18 2.74 6.99 -6.82
CA VAL A 18 3.89 6.31 -6.25
C VAL A 18 3.53 4.87 -5.88
N ARG A 19 4.30 3.90 -6.37
CA ARG A 19 4.16 2.47 -6.00
C ARG A 19 4.93 2.21 -4.71
N PHE A 20 4.23 1.64 -3.75
CA PHE A 20 4.80 1.22 -2.48
C PHE A 20 5.20 -0.29 -2.54
N PRO A 21 6.07 -0.74 -1.62
CA PRO A 21 6.37 -2.16 -1.45
C PRO A 21 5.13 -3.05 -1.37
N ALA A 22 5.27 -4.33 -1.75
CA ALA A 22 4.19 -5.29 -1.61
C ALA A 22 3.81 -5.45 -0.13
N ILE A 23 2.52 -5.61 0.13
CA ILE A 23 2.05 -6.00 1.45
C ILE A 23 2.56 -7.42 1.74
N GLY A 24 3.20 -7.60 2.89
CA GLY A 24 3.68 -8.90 3.37
C GLY A 24 2.98 -9.29 4.68
N GLU A 25 3.54 -10.31 5.35
CA GLU A 25 3.01 -10.85 6.61
C GLU A 25 3.32 -9.99 7.83
N LEU A 26 4.26 -9.05 7.71
CA LEU A 26 4.63 -8.12 8.79
C LEU A 26 3.77 -6.85 8.75
N PRO A 27 3.59 -6.17 9.91
CA PRO A 27 2.88 -4.90 9.96
C PRO A 27 3.44 -3.88 8.97
N TYR A 28 2.57 -3.38 8.11
CA TYR A 28 2.92 -2.41 7.08
C TYR A 28 3.03 -1.00 7.70
N LEU A 29 4.24 -0.52 7.91
CA LEU A 29 4.46 0.79 8.53
C LEU A 29 4.19 1.93 7.54
N LEU A 30 3.32 2.86 7.93
CA LEU A 30 3.06 4.09 7.20
C LEU A 30 3.31 5.28 8.14
N THR A 31 4.10 6.24 7.68
CA THR A 31 4.29 7.50 8.39
C THR A 31 3.36 8.55 7.78
N LEU A 32 2.56 9.19 8.64
CA LEU A 32 1.61 10.21 8.24
C LEU A 32 1.94 11.51 8.97
N ALA A 33 2.04 12.60 8.23
CA ALA A 33 2.13 13.93 8.83
C ALA A 33 0.80 14.27 9.54
N GLY A 34 0.84 15.22 10.48
CA GLY A 34 -0.38 15.69 11.16
C GLY A 34 -1.45 16.13 10.15
N HIS A 35 -2.67 15.65 10.32
CA HIS A 35 -3.82 15.85 9.41
C HIS A 35 -3.63 15.33 7.97
N GLY A 36 -2.58 14.56 7.68
CA GLY A 36 -2.44 13.87 6.42
C GLY A 36 -3.45 12.73 6.27
N PHE A 37 -3.68 12.30 5.03
CA PHE A 37 -4.30 11.01 4.74
C PHE A 37 -3.60 10.39 3.53
N TYR A 38 -3.61 9.06 3.43
CA TYR A 38 -3.20 8.36 2.22
C TYR A 38 -4.42 7.74 1.55
N TRP A 39 -4.42 7.76 0.22
CA TRP A 39 -5.40 7.02 -0.57
C TRP A 39 -4.67 6.10 -1.53
N PHE A 40 -4.77 4.80 -1.27
CA PHE A 40 -4.13 3.78 -2.09
C PHE A 40 -5.14 3.00 -2.92
N ARG A 41 -4.72 2.65 -4.14
CA ARG A 41 -5.30 1.56 -4.92
C ARG A 41 -4.38 0.35 -4.83
N LEU A 42 -4.91 -0.79 -4.41
CA LEU A 42 -4.15 -2.04 -4.31
C LEU A 42 -4.12 -2.75 -5.66
N ARG A 43 -2.94 -2.88 -6.27
CA ARG A 43 -2.75 -3.62 -7.51
C ARG A 43 -2.08 -4.96 -7.22
N ARG A 44 -2.57 -6.03 -7.84
CA ARG A 44 -1.81 -7.29 -7.90
C ARG A 44 -0.64 -7.06 -8.85
N GLU A 45 0.54 -7.58 -8.52
CA GLU A 45 1.58 -7.73 -9.52
C GLU A 45 1.05 -8.72 -10.56
N HIS A 46 0.83 -8.25 -11.78
CA HIS A 46 0.62 -9.15 -12.90
C HIS A 46 2.02 -9.70 -13.21
N GLY A 47 2.30 -10.91 -12.75
CA GLY A 47 3.36 -11.70 -13.37
C GLY A 47 2.94 -11.93 -14.82
N GLU A 48 3.82 -11.58 -15.75
CA GLU A 48 3.85 -12.25 -17.05
C GLU A 48 4.14 -13.75 -16.86
#